data_AF-A0A087HCT0-F1
#
_entry.id   AF-A0A087HCT0-F1
#
_cell.length_a   1.000
_cell.length_b   1.000
_cell.length_c   1.000
_cell.angle_alpha   90.00
_cell.angle_beta   90.00
_cell.angle_gamma   90.00
#
_symmetry.space_group_name_H-M   'P 1'
#
loop_
_entity.id
_entity.type
_entity.pdbx_description
1 polymer ?
#
loop_
_entity_poly.entity_id
_entity_poly.type
_entity_poly.pdbx_seq_one_letter_code
_entity_poly.pdbx_strand_id
1 'polypeptide(L)'
;MSINLENRTKPGCGKGTGVDRTRTSTTISTVEKKFNDKISEFQALRQNIHQEYREVVERRVFTVTGQRVDEEARTLIETGESEQIFEKAIMEQGRGQGTSGER
;
A
#
# COMPACT_ATOMS: atom_id res chain seq x y z
N MET A 1 7.62 28.24 -15.41
CA MET A 1 8.35 27.73 -16.60
C MET A 1 9.32 26.66 -16.10
N SER A 2 9.51 25.53 -16.80
CA SER A 2 10.47 24.51 -16.33
C SER A 2 11.90 25.08 -16.37
N ILE A 3 12.70 24.84 -15.33
CA ILE A 3 14.12 25.26 -15.25
C ILE A 3 14.90 24.82 -16.49
N ASN A 4 14.55 23.68 -17.10
CA ASN A 4 15.16 23.21 -18.34
C ASN A 4 14.85 24.11 -19.54
N LEU A 5 13.67 24.73 -19.58
CA LEU A 5 13.27 25.64 -20.65
C LEU A 5 13.98 26.99 -20.55
N GLU A 6 14.13 27.53 -19.34
CA GLU A 6 14.89 28.77 -19.11
C GLU A 6 16.37 28.62 -19.44
N ASN A 7 16.97 27.46 -19.17
CA ASN A 7 18.37 27.24 -19.51
C ASN A 7 18.67 27.21 -21.01
N ARG A 8 17.65 27.02 -21.87
CA ARG A 8 17.81 27.06 -23.33
C ARG A 8 18.04 28.45 -23.89
N THR A 9 17.79 29.50 -23.11
CA THR A 9 18.01 30.90 -23.52
C THR A 9 19.48 31.31 -23.40
N LYS A 10 20.31 30.51 -22.71
CA LYS A 10 21.74 30.80 -22.51
C LYS A 10 22.55 30.54 -23.79
N PRO A 11 23.60 31.33 -24.08
CA PRO A 11 24.49 31.10 -25.21
C PRO A 11 25.04 29.66 -25.22
N GLY A 12 25.00 29.00 -26.39
CA GLY A 12 25.48 27.62 -26.54
C GLY A 12 24.60 26.52 -25.90
N CYS A 13 23.51 26.88 -25.22
CA CYS A 13 22.60 25.94 -24.53
C CYS A 13 21.25 25.77 -25.25
N GLY A 14 21.12 26.30 -26.46
CA GLY A 14 19.88 26.25 -27.24
C GLY A 14 19.41 24.82 -27.54
N LYS A 15 18.15 24.70 -27.96
CA LYS A 15 17.52 23.41 -28.31
C LYS A 15 18.38 22.65 -29.32
N GLY A 16 18.64 21.37 -29.06
CA GLY A 16 19.39 20.48 -29.97
C GLY A 16 20.91 20.61 -29.90
N THR A 17 21.46 21.53 -29.11
CA THR A 17 22.90 21.58 -28.80
C THR A 17 23.36 20.35 -28.03
N GLY A 18 24.67 20.07 -28.01
CA GLY A 18 25.22 18.99 -27.19
C GLY A 18 24.85 19.15 -25.71
N VAL A 19 24.88 20.38 -25.19
CA VAL A 19 24.48 20.70 -23.80
C VAL A 19 23.00 20.40 -23.56
N ASP A 20 22.10 20.82 -24.46
CA ASP A 20 20.66 20.54 -24.35
C ASP A 20 20.35 19.05 -24.47
N ARG A 21 21.04 18.33 -25.37
CA ARG A 21 20.88 16.88 -25.54
C ARG A 21 21.35 16.11 -24.31
N THR A 22 22.54 16.41 -23.78
CA THR A 22 23.04 15.77 -22.55
C THR A 22 22.11 16.06 -21.38
N ARG A 23 21.69 17.31 -21.19
CA ARG A 23 20.77 17.67 -20.10
C ARG A 23 19.43 16.95 -20.21
N THR A 24 18.84 16.94 -21.40
CA THR A 24 17.57 16.27 -21.68
C THR A 24 17.71 14.76 -21.48
N SER A 25 18.76 14.16 -22.04
CA SER A 25 19.05 12.72 -21.91
C SER A 25 19.28 12.32 -20.46
N THR A 26 20.11 13.03 -19.69
CA THR A 26 20.34 12.74 -18.27
C THR A 26 19.06 12.91 -17.45
N THR A 27 18.28 13.96 -17.70
CA THR A 27 17.01 14.18 -16.97
C THR A 27 16.03 13.05 -17.23
N ILE A 28 15.73 12.77 -18.51
CA ILE A 28 14.78 11.73 -18.91
C ILE A 28 15.28 10.36 -18.46
N SER A 29 16.48 9.95 -18.89
CA SER A 29 16.94 8.58 -18.64
C SER A 29 17.26 8.28 -17.18
N THR A 30 17.79 9.25 -16.43
CA THR A 30 18.30 9.00 -15.07
C THR A 30 17.31 9.41 -14.00
N VAL A 31 16.66 10.57 -14.12
CA VAL A 31 15.72 11.04 -13.09
C VAL A 31 14.41 10.29 -13.19
N GLU A 32 13.84 10.12 -14.39
CA GLU A 32 12.59 9.35 -14.54
C GLU A 32 12.79 7.90 -14.13
N LYS A 33 13.92 7.29 -14.51
CA LYS A 33 14.26 5.93 -14.07
C LYS A 33 14.34 5.84 -12.55
N LYS A 34 15.13 6.69 -11.88
CA LYS A 34 15.25 6.68 -10.42
C LYS A 34 13.90 6.92 -9.72
N PHE A 35 13.08 7.82 -10.28
CA PHE A 35 11.75 8.07 -9.75
C PHE A 35 10.87 6.82 -9.87
N ASN A 36 10.82 6.19 -11.05
CA ASN A 36 10.07 4.95 -11.27
C ASN A 36 10.58 3.82 -10.37
N ASP A 37 11.89 3.66 -10.22
CA ASP A 37 12.50 2.70 -9.30
C ASP A 37 11.98 2.92 -7.87
N LYS A 38 11.94 4.18 -7.39
CA LYS A 38 11.39 4.51 -6.06
C LYS A 38 9.88 4.29 -5.94
N ILE A 39 9.11 4.55 -6.99
CA ILE A 39 7.68 4.24 -7.01
C ILE A 39 7.46 2.73 -6.93
N SER A 40 8.24 1.93 -7.66
CA SER A 40 8.18 0.47 -7.60
C SER A 40 8.57 -0.06 -6.22
N GLU A 41 9.64 0.45 -5.61
CA GLU A 41 10.02 0.11 -4.23
C GLU A 41 8.89 0.44 -3.24
N PHE A 42 8.27 1.63 -3.37
CA PHE A 42 7.17 2.04 -2.51
C PHE A 42 5.92 1.16 -2.69
N GLN A 43 5.59 0.79 -3.93
CA GLN A 43 4.48 -0.11 -4.22
C GLN A 43 4.70 -1.50 -3.62
N ALA A 44 5.92 -2.04 -3.72
CA ALA A 44 6.27 -3.32 -3.11
C ALA A 44 6.17 -3.26 -1.58
N LEU A 45 6.69 -2.19 -0.96
CA LEU A 45 6.56 -1.98 0.48
C LEU A 45 5.09 -1.92 0.92
N ARG A 46 4.27 -1.16 0.19
CA ARG A 46 2.84 -1.06 0.46
C ARG A 46 2.15 -2.43 0.39
N GLN A 47 2.45 -3.23 -0.62
CA GLN A 47 1.92 -4.59 -0.75
C GLN A 47 2.31 -5.49 0.43
N ASN A 48 3.59 -5.44 0.84
CA ASN A 48 4.07 -6.21 1.98
C ASN A 48 3.34 -5.82 3.28
N ILE A 49 3.19 -4.53 3.55
CA ILE A 49 2.47 -4.04 4.74
C ILE A 49 1.02 -4.53 4.74
N HIS A 50 0.32 -4.43 3.59
CA HIS A 50 -1.07 -4.92 3.50
C HIS A 50 -1.16 -6.43 3.72
N GLN A 51 -0.22 -7.21 3.16
CA GLN A 51 -0.17 -8.65 3.32
C GLN A 51 0.07 -9.05 4.79
N GLU A 52 1.08 -8.44 5.44
CA GLU A 52 1.39 -8.69 6.84
C GLU A 52 0.21 -8.32 7.76
N TYR A 53 -0.41 -7.16 7.52
CA TYR A 53 -1.58 -6.73 8.29
C TYR A 53 -2.75 -7.72 8.15
N ARG A 54 -3.03 -8.16 6.92
CA ARG A 54 -4.06 -9.16 6.65
C ARG A 54 -3.78 -10.47 7.39
N GLU A 55 -2.56 -10.96 7.37
CA GLU A 55 -2.18 -12.18 8.09
C GLU A 55 -2.35 -12.06 9.61
N VAL A 56 -2.04 -10.90 10.18
CA VAL A 56 -2.23 -10.63 11.61
C VAL A 56 -3.72 -10.62 11.96
N VAL A 57 -4.55 -9.94 11.17
CA VAL A 57 -5.99 -9.90 11.41
C VAL A 57 -6.63 -11.28 11.23
N GLU A 58 -6.31 -11.99 10.14
CA GLU A 58 -6.84 -13.33 9.89
C GLU A 58 -6.52 -14.30 11.04
N ARG A 59 -5.28 -14.28 11.55
CA ARG A 59 -4.89 -15.07 12.72
C ARG A 59 -5.67 -14.66 13.98
N ARG A 60 -5.79 -13.36 14.25
CA ARG A 60 -6.49 -12.84 15.44
C ARG A 60 -7.97 -13.23 15.43
N VAL A 61 -8.64 -13.10 14.29
CA VAL A 61 -10.03 -13.54 14.11
C VAL A 61 -10.15 -15.04 14.32
N PHE A 62 -9.32 -15.86 13.66
CA PHE A 62 -9.37 -17.31 13.81
C PHE A 62 -9.15 -17.77 15.24
N THR A 63 -8.20 -17.18 15.96
CA THR A 63 -7.96 -17.52 17.37
C THR A 63 -9.15 -17.21 18.27
N VAL A 64 -9.91 -16.14 17.99
CA VAL A 64 -11.10 -15.78 18.77
C VAL A 64 -12.33 -16.60 18.37
N THR A 65 -12.59 -16.75 17.07
CA THR A 65 -13.84 -17.34 16.57
C THR A 65 -13.75 -18.82 16.22
N GLY A 66 -12.54 -19.35 15.98
CA GLY A 66 -12.31 -20.66 15.37
C GLY A 66 -12.66 -20.74 13.87
N GLN A 67 -13.02 -19.61 13.25
CA GLN A 67 -13.50 -19.55 11.86
C GLN A 67 -12.54 -18.77 10.96
N ARG A 68 -12.47 -19.17 9.69
CA ARG A 68 -11.72 -18.42 8.66
C ARG A 68 -12.52 -17.20 8.22
N VAL A 69 -11.80 -16.14 7.89
CA VAL A 69 -12.34 -14.86 7.43
C VAL A 69 -12.99 -15.03 6.04
N ASP A 70 -14.21 -14.52 5.86
CA ASP A 70 -14.93 -14.51 4.59
C ASP A 70 -14.58 -13.28 3.73
N GLU A 71 -15.15 -13.18 2.52
CA GLU A 71 -14.84 -12.09 1.58
C GLU A 71 -15.37 -10.72 2.06
N GLU A 72 -16.45 -10.69 2.83
CA GLU A 72 -16.97 -9.45 3.42
C GLU A 72 -15.99 -8.88 4.46
N ALA A 73 -15.49 -9.74 5.35
CA ALA A 73 -14.49 -9.37 6.34
C ALA A 73 -13.12 -9.04 5.73
N ARG A 74 -12.77 -9.59 4.56
CA ARG A 74 -11.59 -9.16 3.80
C ARG A 74 -11.67 -7.72 3.32
N THR A 75 -12.84 -7.28 2.88
CA THR A 75 -13.05 -5.90 2.45
C THR A 75 -12.82 -4.93 3.61
N LEU A 76 -13.30 -5.28 4.81
CA LEU A 76 -13.08 -4.49 6.02
C LEU A 76 -11.60 -4.43 6.46
N ILE A 77 -10.81 -5.47 6.19
CA ILE A 77 -9.35 -5.43 6.38
C ILE A 77 -8.70 -4.44 5.41
N GLU A 78 -9.14 -4.44 4.16
CA GLU A 78 -8.58 -3.55 3.13
C GLU A 78 -8.94 -2.08 3.34
N THR A 79 -10.12 -1.79 3.91
CA THR A 79 -10.55 -0.42 4.27
C THR A 79 -9.95 0.09 5.59
N GLY A 80 -9.28 -0.77 6.36
CA GLY A 80 -8.72 -0.43 7.67
C GLY A 80 -9.74 -0.43 8.81
N GLU A 81 -10.91 -1.01 8.59
CA GLU A 81 -12.00 -1.12 9.57
C GLU A 81 -11.98 -2.47 10.34
N SER A 82 -10.82 -3.15 10.34
CA SER A 82 -10.72 -4.51 10.88
C SER A 82 -10.99 -4.64 12.38
N GLU A 83 -10.83 -3.58 13.17
CA GLU A 83 -11.05 -3.64 14.62
C GLU A 83 -12.53 -3.91 14.95
N GLN A 84 -13.45 -3.42 14.11
CA GLN A 84 -14.88 -3.69 14.26
C GLN A 84 -15.20 -5.20 14.13
N ILE A 85 -14.47 -5.91 13.25
CA ILE A 85 -14.59 -7.36 13.08
C ILE A 85 -14.20 -8.07 14.37
N PHE A 86 -13.10 -7.64 14.99
CA PHE A 86 -12.59 -8.24 16.21
C PHE A 86 -13.51 -8.00 17.41
N GLU A 87 -14.03 -6.78 17.57
CA GLU A 87 -15.00 -6.46 18.61
C GLU A 87 -16.27 -7.32 18.48
N LYS A 88 -16.81 -7.44 17.26
CA LYS A 88 -17.94 -8.31 16.98
C LYS A 88 -17.65 -9.77 17.30
N ALA A 89 -16.49 -10.27 16.88
CA ALA A 89 -16.04 -11.65 17.13
C ALA A 89 -15.97 -11.97 18.64
N ILE A 90 -15.44 -11.06 19.46
CA ILE A 90 -15.41 -11.22 20.93
C ILE A 90 -16.83 -11.26 21.50
N MET A 91 -17.70 -10.34 21.08
CA MET A 91 -19.07 -10.26 21.61
C MET A 91 -19.89 -11.52 21.31
N GLU A 92 -19.68 -12.12 20.14
CA GLU A 92 -20.37 -13.35 19.74
C GLU A 92 -19.86 -14.59 20.50
N GLN A 93 -18.55 -14.69 20.73
CA GLN A 93 -17.94 -15.78 21.50
C GLN A 93 -18.17 -15.64 23.02
N GLY A 94 -18.21 -14.41 23.55
CA GLY A 94 -18.50 -14.13 24.96
C GLY A 94 -19.95 -14.39 25.38
N ARG A 95 -20.84 -14.67 24.41
CA ARG A 95 -22.27 -14.98 24.61
C ARG A 95 -22.54 -16.48 24.72
N GLY A 96 -21.62 -17.24 25.33
CA GLY A 96 -21.62 -18.70 25.40
C GLY A 96 -23.00 -19.35 25.30
N GLN A 97 -23.12 -20.36 24.42
CA GLN A 97 -24.23 -21.29 24.45
C GLN A 97 -24.35 -21.86 25.86
N GLY A 98 -25.25 -21.30 26.65
CA GLY A 98 -25.74 -21.93 27.87
C GLY A 98 -26.47 -23.19 27.43
N THR A 99 -25.76 -24.30 27.37
CA THR A 99 -26.39 -25.61 27.42
C THR A 99 -27.03 -25.72 28.78
N SER A 100 -28.32 -25.39 28.83
CA SER A 100 -29.24 -25.78 29.89
C SER A 100 -29.30 -27.31 29.89
N GLY A 101 -28.35 -27.94 30.56
CA GLY A 101 -28.39 -29.34 30.92
C GLY A 101 -29.35 -29.51 32.08
N GLU A 102 -30.47 -30.17 31.80
CA GLU A 102 -31.37 -30.75 32.78
C GLU A 102 -30.60 -31.52 33.86
N ARG A 103 -30.82 -31.17 35.12
CA ARG A 103 -30.86 -32.08 36.28
C ARG A 103 -31.84 -31.57 37.31
#